data_AF-A0A7R9YJU9-F1
#
_entry.id   AF-A0A7R9YJU9-F1
#
_cell.length_a   1.000
_cell.length_b   1.000
_cell.length_c   1.000
_cell.angle_alpha   90.00
_cell.angle_beta   90.00
_cell.angle_gamma   90.00
#
_symmetry.space_group_name_H-M   'P 1'
#
loop_
_entity.id
_entity.type
_entity.pdbx_description
1 polymer ?
#
loop_
_entity_poly.entity_id
_entity_poly.type
_entity_poly.pdbx_seq_one_letter_code
_entity_poly.pdbx_strand_id
1 'polypeptide(L)'
;DERVEGEEEPAAAPSADGERARGAGGKRKQPAAEEGEAKPRPRWLTPRECARLMGFPEAFVLHPFDMDSYRLLGNAVCPPIVALVGGLAIAAAFGTDAPADA
;
A
#
# COMPACT_ATOMS: atom_id res chain seq x y z
N ASP A 1 -8.35 29.57 -37.46
CA ASP A 1 -8.04 29.85 -36.05
C ASP A 1 -9.26 29.50 -35.21
N GLU A 2 -9.42 28.26 -34.75
CA GLU A 2 -8.77 27.68 -33.55
C GLU A 2 -8.89 28.60 -32.32
N ARG A 3 -9.34 28.18 -31.13
CA ARG A 3 -9.83 26.91 -30.58
C ARG A 3 -10.25 27.21 -29.13
N VAL A 4 -11.47 26.82 -28.75
CA VAL A 4 -11.93 26.36 -27.42
C VAL A 4 -11.78 27.31 -26.22
N GLU A 5 -12.91 27.90 -25.83
CA GLU A 5 -13.19 28.33 -24.47
C GLU A 5 -13.34 27.11 -23.55
N GLY A 6 -12.74 27.21 -22.36
CA GLY A 6 -13.21 26.59 -21.12
C GLY A 6 -13.24 25.06 -21.03
N GLU A 7 -12.28 24.49 -20.32
CA GLU A 7 -12.56 23.36 -19.42
C GLU A 7 -11.86 23.61 -18.08
N GLU A 8 -12.68 23.69 -17.04
CA GLU A 8 -12.37 23.77 -15.62
C GLU A 8 -11.29 22.78 -15.18
N GLU A 9 -10.34 23.23 -14.37
CA GLU A 9 -9.66 22.34 -13.41
C GLU A 9 -10.73 21.69 -12.52
N PRO A 10 -10.88 20.36 -12.49
CA PRO A 10 -11.76 19.75 -11.52
C PRO A 10 -11.16 19.92 -10.12
N ALA A 11 -11.87 20.77 -9.38
CA ALA A 11 -11.83 21.03 -7.95
C ALA A 11 -11.28 19.89 -7.08
N ALA A 12 -10.48 20.32 -6.12
CA ALA A 12 -10.12 19.64 -4.89
C ALA A 12 -11.20 18.64 -4.42
N ALA A 13 -10.81 17.37 -4.35
CA ALA A 13 -11.60 16.36 -3.67
C ALA A 13 -11.81 16.79 -2.20
N PRO A 14 -13.04 16.62 -1.66
CA PRO A 14 -13.44 17.21 -0.40
C PRO A 14 -12.65 16.65 0.78
N SER A 15 -12.18 17.58 1.61
CA SER A 15 -11.72 17.35 2.97
C SER A 15 -12.82 16.65 3.78
N ALA A 16 -12.71 15.34 3.91
CA ALA A 16 -13.46 14.59 4.90
C ALA A 16 -12.77 14.75 6.25
N ASP A 17 -13.13 15.83 6.94
CA ASP A 17 -13.01 15.95 8.39
C ASP A 17 -13.80 14.80 9.03
N GLY A 18 -13.07 13.73 9.31
CA GLY A 18 -13.47 12.67 10.22
C GLY A 18 -12.41 12.61 11.30
N GLU A 19 -12.60 13.39 12.36
CA GLU A 19 -11.83 13.35 13.59
C GLU A 19 -11.92 11.93 14.19
N ARG A 20 -11.06 11.02 13.72
CA ARG A 20 -10.89 9.71 14.35
C ARG A 20 -10.11 9.92 15.62
N ALA A 21 -10.86 9.90 16.72
CA ALA A 21 -10.37 9.77 18.08
C ALA A 21 -9.10 8.92 18.14
N ARG A 22 -8.04 9.49 18.70
CA ARG A 22 -6.80 8.79 19.05
C ARG A 22 -7.15 7.75 20.12
N GLY A 23 -7.59 6.56 19.69
CA GLY A 23 -7.64 5.40 20.55
C GLY A 23 -6.23 5.08 21.00
N ALA A 24 -5.94 5.31 22.29
CA ALA A 24 -4.68 4.96 22.92
C ALA A 24 -4.42 3.47 22.73
N GLY A 25 -3.59 3.13 21.73
CA GLY A 25 -3.07 1.78 21.54
C GLY A 25 -2.27 1.43 22.77
N GLY A 26 -2.86 0.60 23.64
CA GLY A 26 -2.22 0.11 24.85
C GLY A 26 -0.83 -0.43 24.53
N LYS A 27 0.17 -0.01 25.32
CA LYS A 27 1.52 -0.56 25.27
C LYS A 27 1.39 -2.08 25.41
N ARG A 28 1.57 -2.84 24.32
CA ARG A 28 1.59 -4.31 24.37
C ARG A 28 2.75 -4.71 25.29
N LYS A 29 2.40 -5.18 26.49
CA LYS A 29 3.30 -5.75 27.48
C LYS A 29 4.00 -6.94 26.82
N GLN A 30 5.31 -6.82 26.60
CA GLN A 30 6.10 -7.96 26.15
C GLN A 30 6.16 -8.98 27.30
N PRO A 31 5.86 -10.27 27.10
CA PRO A 31 6.09 -11.30 28.11
C PRO A 31 7.59 -11.47 28.34
N ALA A 32 7.95 -11.78 29.59
CA ALA A 32 9.32 -11.94 30.07
C ALA A 32 10.02 -13.10 29.33
N ALA A 33 11.32 -12.93 29.06
CA ALA A 33 12.14 -13.91 28.37
C ALA A 33 12.38 -15.16 29.24
N GLU A 34 12.17 -16.35 28.67
CA GLU A 34 12.68 -17.62 29.21
C GLU A 34 14.19 -17.73 28.98
N GLU A 35 14.90 -18.27 29.97
CA GLU A 35 16.35 -18.50 29.97
C GLU A 35 16.71 -19.70 29.08
N GLY A 36 17.06 -19.39 27.83
CA GLY A 36 17.73 -20.25 26.87
C GLY A 36 18.56 -19.38 25.94
N GLU A 37 19.69 -19.91 25.44
CA GLU A 37 20.70 -19.23 24.62
C GLU A 37 20.13 -18.05 23.80
N ALA A 38 20.44 -16.83 24.26
CA ALA A 38 19.68 -15.63 23.90
C ALA A 38 19.89 -15.23 22.43
N LYS A 39 19.04 -15.75 21.54
CA LYS A 39 18.96 -15.25 20.16
C LYS A 39 18.45 -13.81 20.18
N PRO A 40 19.17 -12.85 19.55
CA PRO A 40 18.71 -11.46 19.52
C PRO A 40 17.33 -11.39 18.88
N ARG A 41 16.43 -10.61 19.51
CA ARG A 41 15.06 -10.44 19.02
C ARG A 41 15.11 -9.80 17.63
N PRO A 42 14.45 -10.39 16.62
CA PRO A 42 14.37 -9.77 15.30
C PRO A 42 13.78 -8.36 15.41
N ARG A 43 14.40 -7.39 14.71
CA ARG A 43 13.83 -6.05 14.58
C ARG A 43 12.53 -6.11 13.77
N TRP A 44 11.68 -5.11 13.96
CA TRP A 44 10.56 -4.92 13.04
C TRP A 44 11.05 -4.56 11.64
N LEU A 45 10.30 -5.00 10.65
CA LEU A 45 10.48 -4.59 9.27
C LEU A 45 10.11 -3.12 9.13
N THR A 46 10.87 -2.37 8.35
CA THR A 46 10.56 -1.00 7.97
C THR A 46 9.40 -0.98 6.96
N PRO A 47 8.68 0.15 6.80
CA PRO A 47 7.62 0.24 5.81
C PRO A 47 8.10 -0.04 4.38
N ARG A 48 9.36 0.34 4.07
CA ARG A 48 9.97 0.07 2.77
C ARG A 48 10.24 -1.42 2.55
N GLU A 49 10.67 -2.15 3.58
CA GLU A 49 10.82 -3.60 3.50
C GLU A 49 9.46 -4.29 3.30
N CYS A 50 8.42 -3.84 4.00
CA CYS A 50 7.06 -4.34 3.77
C CYS A 50 6.58 -4.06 2.33
N ALA A 51 6.83 -2.86 1.78
CA ALA A 51 6.48 -2.53 0.41
C ALA A 51 7.17 -3.45 -0.61
N ARG A 52 8.47 -3.72 -0.41
CA ARG A 52 9.22 -4.68 -1.25
C ARG A 52 8.67 -6.09 -1.15
N LEU A 53 8.35 -6.55 0.06
CA LEU A 53 7.76 -7.88 0.28
C LEU A 53 6.42 -8.05 -0.42
N MET A 54 5.61 -6.99 -0.45
CA MET A 54 4.32 -6.98 -1.16
C MET A 54 4.47 -6.90 -2.69
N GLY A 55 5.67 -6.57 -3.20
CA GLY A 55 5.93 -6.41 -4.64
C GLY A 55 5.66 -5.01 -5.17
N PHE A 56 5.65 -3.98 -4.32
CA PHE A 56 5.62 -2.59 -4.79
C PHE A 56 6.97 -2.20 -5.41
N PRO A 57 6.97 -1.36 -6.47
CA PRO A 57 8.21 -0.87 -7.06
C PRO A 57 8.99 -0.03 -6.05
N GLU A 58 10.32 0.03 -6.19
CA GLU A 58 11.19 0.77 -5.27
C GLU A 58 10.85 2.27 -5.23
N ALA A 59 10.46 2.82 -6.38
CA ALA A 59 10.03 4.21 -6.53
C ALA A 59 8.64 4.51 -5.93
N PHE A 60 7.92 3.52 -5.38
CA PHE A 60 6.60 3.74 -4.80
C PHE A 60 6.71 4.67 -3.58
N VAL A 61 5.97 5.78 -3.61
CA VAL A 61 5.98 6.78 -2.54
C VAL A 61 5.14 6.26 -1.37
N LEU A 62 5.79 6.10 -0.21
CA LEU A 62 5.11 5.72 1.02
C LEU A 62 4.58 6.95 1.76
N HIS A 63 3.65 6.72 2.66
CA HIS A 63 3.15 7.78 3.53
C HIS A 63 4.29 8.28 4.44
N PRO A 64 4.40 9.60 4.70
CA PRO A 64 5.46 10.16 5.54
C PRO A 64 5.50 9.59 6.97
N PHE A 65 4.37 9.08 7.48
CA PHE A 65 4.29 8.43 8.77
C PHE A 65 4.29 6.90 8.64
N ASP A 66 5.22 6.26 9.34
CA ASP A 66 5.40 4.80 9.32
C ASP A 66 4.14 4.03 9.71
N MET A 67 3.42 4.48 10.74
CA MET A 67 2.20 3.81 11.22
C MET A 67 1.10 3.77 10.16
N ASP A 68 0.92 4.86 9.42
CA ASP A 68 -0.03 4.91 8.31
C ASP A 68 0.47 4.08 7.13
N SER A 69 1.76 4.10 6.84
CA SER A 69 2.35 3.22 5.82
C SER A 69 2.12 1.75 6.13
N TYR A 70 2.31 1.29 7.38
CA TYR A 70 1.99 -0.09 7.75
C TYR A 70 0.51 -0.42 7.56
N ARG A 71 -0.39 0.50 7.91
CA ARG A 71 -1.84 0.30 7.74
C ARG A 71 -2.23 0.23 6.27
N LEU A 72 -1.70 1.13 5.44
CA LEU A 72 -1.97 1.18 4.01
C LEU A 72 -1.42 -0.06 3.31
N LEU A 73 -0.15 -0.42 3.58
CA LEU A 73 0.48 -1.60 3.01
C LEU A 73 -0.19 -2.91 3.45
N GLY A 74 -0.58 -3.02 4.73
CA GLY A 74 -1.25 -4.20 5.26
C GLY A 74 -2.67 -4.40 4.72
N ASN A 75 -3.33 -3.32 4.29
CA ASN A 75 -4.66 -3.38 3.65
C ASN A 75 -4.59 -3.49 2.13
N ALA A 76 -3.42 -3.28 1.52
CA ALA A 76 -3.25 -3.36 0.08
C ALA A 76 -3.18 -4.82 -0.39
N VAL A 77 -3.55 -5.04 -1.65
CA VAL A 77 -3.31 -6.31 -2.34
C VAL A 77 -1.93 -6.25 -3.00
N CYS A 78 -1.22 -7.37 -3.07
CA CYS A 78 0.09 -7.46 -3.71
C CYS A 78 0.02 -7.04 -5.19
N PRO A 79 0.74 -5.98 -5.62
CA PRO A 79 0.69 -5.48 -7.00
C PRO A 79 0.95 -6.54 -8.09
N PRO A 80 1.88 -7.50 -7.94
CA PRO A 80 2.09 -8.54 -8.95
C PRO A 80 0.85 -9.40 -9.21
N ILE A 81 0.07 -9.69 -8.16
CA ILE A 81 -1.16 -10.48 -8.30
C ILE A 81 -2.24 -9.66 -9.01
N VAL A 82 -2.36 -8.38 -8.68
CA VAL A 82 -3.30 -7.48 -9.34
C VAL A 82 -2.97 -7.32 -10.82
N ALA A 83 -1.68 -7.24 -11.19
CA ALA A 83 -1.25 -7.18 -12.58
C ALA A 83 -1.71 -8.42 -13.37
N LEU A 84 -1.53 -9.62 -12.81
CA LEU A 84 -1.97 -10.87 -13.43
C LEU A 84 -3.50 -10.93 -13.60
N VAL A 85 -4.24 -10.70 -12.52
CA VAL A 85 -5.71 -10.78 -12.54
C VAL A 85 -6.30 -9.68 -13.42
N GLY A 86 -5.74 -8.47 -13.37
CA GLY A 86 -6.14 -7.36 -14.23
C GLY A 86 -5.90 -7.65 -15.70
N GLY A 87 -4.75 -8.23 -16.06
CA GLY A 87 -4.45 -8.66 -17.42
C GLY A 87 -5.47 -9.68 -17.94
N LEU A 88 -5.81 -10.69 -17.12
CA LEU A 88 -6.84 -11.68 -17.46
C LEU A 88 -8.23 -11.06 -17.61
N ALA A 89 -8.60 -10.14 -16.73
CA ALA A 89 -9.87 -9.44 -16.78
C ALA A 89 -10.00 -8.57 -18.04
N ILE A 90 -8.94 -7.86 -18.41
CA ILE A 90 -8.87 -7.05 -19.64
C ILE A 90 -8.95 -7.95 -20.88
N ALA A 91 -8.17 -9.03 -20.91
CA ALA A 91 -8.22 -10.01 -22.01
C ALA A 91 -9.63 -10.57 -22.22
N ALA A 92 -10.31 -10.96 -21.14
CA ALA A 92 -11.68 -11.45 -21.19
C ALA A 92 -12.69 -10.37 -21.62
N ALA A 93 -12.48 -9.12 -21.18
CA ALA A 93 -13.40 -8.02 -21.48
C ALA A 93 -13.26 -7.49 -22.92
N PHE A 94 -12.04 -7.47 -23.47
CA PHE A 94 -11.72 -6.82 -24.74
C PHE A 94 -11.26 -7.78 -25.83
N GLY A 95 -11.19 -9.09 -25.56
CA GLY A 95 -10.84 -10.11 -26.54
C GLY A 95 -9.38 -10.05 -27.01
N THR A 96 -8.49 -9.49 -26.20
CA THR A 96 -7.05 -9.45 -26.49
C THR A 96 -6.36 -10.65 -25.87
N ASP A 97 -5.55 -11.38 -26.63
CA ASP A 97 -4.71 -12.44 -26.08
C ASP A 97 -3.74 -11.84 -25.03
N ALA A 98 -3.55 -12.55 -23.92
CA ALA A 98 -2.75 -12.06 -22.79
C ALA A 98 -1.30 -11.78 -23.23
N PRO A 99 -0.65 -10.70 -22.73
CA PRO A 99 0.77 -10.49 -22.97
C PRO A 99 1.57 -11.66 -22.38
N ALA A 100 2.45 -12.23 -23.19
CA ALA A 100 3.17 -13.48 -22.92
C ALA A 100 4.28 -13.37 -21.85
N ASP A 101 4.47 -12.17 -21.31
CA ASP A 101 5.55 -11.77 -20.42
C ASP A 101 4.99 -11.21 -19.11
N ALA A 102 4.63 -12.12 -18.20
CA ALA A 102 4.38 -11.84 -16.79
C ALA A 102 5.40 -12.57 -15.91
#